data_AF-A0A6J1EX22-F1
#
_entry.id   AF-A0A6J1EX22-F1
#
_cell.length_a   1.000
_cell.length_b   1.000
_cell.length_c   1.000
_cell.angle_alpha   90.00
_cell.angle_beta   90.00
_cell.angle_gamma   90.00
#
_symmetry.space_group_name_H-M   'P 1'
#
loop_
_entity.id
_entity.type
_entity.pdbx_description
1 polymer ?
#
loop_
_entity_poly.entity_id
_entity_poly.type
_entity_poly.pdbx_seq_one_letter_code
_entity_poly.pdbx_strand_id
1 'polypeptide(L)'
;MATANMLWKSAKILSIPVPIASNGRWGRIGCTFRIHQFEGSFFSNSLRSTCSSSSANSVWKGKEYLILSDEELMRQCEMDTFKASGPGGQHRNKRESAVRLKHIPTGITAQAVEDRSQHKNRASALARLRAQLALKVRNPVDLEDYSPPPELLQILPLKSTIRPPGCGPQIGPNNSKFLPGMQALLDLIYTLDGSISDTAKYIGLTTGAVSRLILSDDSLRMAVNDIRISKGMKPLK
;
A
#
# COMPACT_ATOMS: atom_id res chain seq x y z
N MET A 1 14.71 68.37 -22.73
CA MET A 1 14.23 67.89 -24.04
C MET A 1 15.27 66.94 -24.62
N ALA A 2 15.04 65.63 -24.56
CA ALA A 2 15.85 64.63 -25.24
C ALA A 2 14.92 63.48 -25.66
N THR A 3 14.61 63.44 -26.94
CA THR A 3 13.80 62.42 -27.62
C THR A 3 14.67 61.21 -27.94
N ALA A 4 14.34 60.04 -27.41
CA ALA A 4 14.99 58.79 -27.78
C ALA A 4 14.05 57.92 -28.61
N ASN A 5 14.35 57.84 -29.91
CA ASN A 5 13.72 56.97 -30.90
C ASN A 5 13.95 55.48 -30.55
N MET A 6 12.89 54.68 -30.56
CA MET A 6 12.97 53.22 -30.51
C MET A 6 13.30 52.63 -31.89
N LEU A 7 14.47 52.02 -31.99
CA LEU A 7 14.83 51.08 -33.07
C LEU A 7 14.28 49.69 -32.73
N TRP A 8 13.30 49.21 -33.49
CA TRP A 8 12.89 47.80 -33.46
C TRP A 8 13.89 46.94 -34.21
N LYS A 9 14.61 46.06 -33.50
CA LYS A 9 15.29 44.91 -34.13
C LYS A 9 14.35 43.72 -34.12
N SER A 10 13.99 43.26 -35.31
CA SER A 10 13.15 42.11 -35.60
C SER A 10 13.72 40.83 -34.97
N ALA A 11 12.88 40.11 -34.21
CA ALA A 11 13.18 38.75 -33.76
C ALA A 11 12.95 37.77 -34.92
N LYS A 12 13.99 37.01 -35.28
CA LYS A 12 13.92 35.92 -36.26
C LYS A 12 13.16 34.73 -35.68
N ILE A 13 12.15 34.27 -36.41
CA ILE A 13 11.46 33.01 -36.16
C ILE A 13 12.37 31.89 -36.67
N LEU A 14 12.91 31.07 -35.78
CA LEU A 14 13.56 29.81 -36.14
C LEU A 14 12.51 28.69 -36.03
N SER A 15 12.05 28.21 -37.18
CA SER A 15 11.18 27.04 -37.30
C SER A 15 12.03 25.77 -37.42
N ILE A 16 11.94 24.88 -36.43
CA ILE A 16 12.50 23.53 -36.49
C ILE A 16 11.36 22.56 -36.81
N PRO A 17 11.41 21.78 -37.91
CA PRO A 17 10.39 20.78 -38.21
C PRO A 17 10.65 19.47 -37.45
N VAL A 18 9.62 18.95 -36.77
CA VAL A 18 9.60 17.58 -36.23
C VAL A 18 8.75 16.71 -37.17
N PRO A 19 9.29 15.62 -37.73
CA PRO A 19 8.53 14.74 -38.60
C PRO A 19 7.69 13.76 -37.76
N ILE A 20 6.42 13.61 -38.12
CA ILE A 20 5.55 12.55 -37.60
C ILE A 20 4.99 11.81 -38.81
N ALA A 21 5.30 10.51 -38.90
CA ALA A 21 4.72 9.62 -39.89
C ALA A 21 3.38 9.09 -39.36
N SER A 22 2.27 9.42 -40.03
CA SER A 22 1.12 8.52 -40.10
C SER A 22 0.35 8.73 -41.40
N ASN A 23 -0.13 7.61 -41.93
CA ASN A 23 -0.90 7.53 -43.16
C ASN A 23 -2.18 8.36 -43.08
N GLY A 24 -2.13 9.56 -43.67
CA GLY A 24 -2.92 9.77 -44.88
C GLY A 24 -4.12 10.70 -44.83
N ARG A 25 -4.10 11.79 -44.03
CA ARG A 25 -4.69 13.13 -44.31
C ARG A 25 -5.11 13.82 -43.02
N TRP A 26 -4.42 14.89 -42.68
CA TRP A 26 -4.67 15.70 -41.48
C TRP A 26 -5.06 17.12 -41.90
N GLY A 27 -6.31 17.50 -41.64
CA GLY A 27 -6.78 18.89 -41.65
C GLY A 27 -6.40 19.59 -40.34
N ARG A 28 -5.98 20.85 -40.40
CA ARG A 28 -5.63 21.66 -39.21
C ARG A 28 -6.88 22.31 -38.63
N ILE A 29 -7.27 21.89 -37.44
CA ILE A 29 -8.08 22.70 -36.52
C ILE A 29 -7.09 23.44 -35.63
N GLY A 30 -7.00 24.75 -35.80
CA GLY A 30 -6.14 25.62 -35.00
C GLY A 30 -6.82 25.96 -33.68
N CYS A 31 -6.38 25.37 -32.57
CA CYS A 31 -6.64 25.90 -31.24
C CYS A 31 -5.45 26.78 -30.83
N THR A 32 -5.62 28.09 -30.86
CA THR A 32 -4.63 29.05 -30.38
C THR A 32 -4.73 29.16 -28.85
N PHE A 33 -3.74 28.64 -28.12
CA PHE A 33 -3.63 28.89 -26.68
C PHE A 33 -2.75 30.13 -26.46
N ARG A 34 -3.36 31.17 -25.90
CA ARG A 34 -2.73 32.48 -25.63
C ARG A 34 -2.14 32.46 -24.22
N ILE A 35 -0.81 32.49 -24.11
CA ILE A 35 -0.12 32.62 -22.81
C ILE A 35 0.29 34.09 -22.67
N HIS A 36 -0.27 34.77 -21.66
CA HIS A 36 0.17 36.11 -21.25
C HIS A 36 1.35 35.96 -20.28
N GLN A 37 2.52 36.52 -20.63
CA GLN A 37 3.56 36.80 -19.65
C GLN A 37 3.35 38.20 -19.08
N PHE A 38 3.40 38.31 -17.75
CA PHE A 38 3.50 39.58 -17.04
C PHE A 38 4.90 39.61 -16.39
N GLU A 39 5.73 40.57 -16.79
CA GLU A 39 6.93 40.96 -16.05
C GLU A 39 6.54 42.06 -15.05
N GLY A 40 6.95 41.89 -13.79
CA GLY A 40 6.81 42.90 -12.75
C GLY A 40 7.80 42.61 -11.63
N SER A 41 8.70 43.56 -11.39
CA SER A 41 9.88 43.45 -10.55
C SER A 41 9.73 44.23 -9.24
N PHE A 42 10.48 43.79 -8.22
CA PHE A 42 10.82 44.44 -6.93
C PHE A 42 9.73 44.63 -5.86
N PHE A 43 9.92 44.00 -4.68
CA PHE A 43 10.09 44.67 -3.38
C PHE A 43 10.54 43.65 -2.29
N SER A 44 11.06 44.19 -1.19
CA SER A 44 12.02 43.69 -0.20
C SER A 44 11.59 42.61 0.83
N ASN A 45 12.60 41.89 1.34
CA ASN A 45 12.76 41.24 2.65
C ASN A 45 11.52 40.90 3.50
N SER A 46 11.28 39.59 3.71
CA SER A 46 10.99 39.04 5.03
C SER A 46 11.11 37.51 5.01
N LEU A 47 11.65 36.98 6.11
CA LEU A 47 11.69 35.56 6.46
C LEU A 47 10.36 34.85 6.19
N ARG A 48 10.44 33.63 5.65
CA ARG A 48 9.82 32.38 6.13
C ARG A 48 9.24 31.54 4.98
N SER A 49 9.44 30.23 5.13
CA SER A 49 8.80 29.13 4.42
C SER A 49 9.33 28.82 3.03
N THR A 50 10.33 27.93 2.98
CA THR A 50 10.44 26.95 1.91
C THR A 50 9.11 26.23 1.75
N CYS A 51 8.32 26.62 0.76
CA CYS A 51 7.21 25.80 0.29
C CYS A 51 7.81 24.63 -0.48
N SER A 52 8.21 23.58 0.25
CA SER A 52 8.29 22.25 -0.34
C SER A 52 6.86 21.88 -0.73
N SER A 53 6.51 22.09 -1.99
CA SER A 53 5.35 21.49 -2.61
C SER A 53 5.59 19.98 -2.68
N SER A 54 5.38 19.31 -1.55
CA SER A 54 5.30 17.85 -1.45
C SER A 54 3.98 17.40 -2.05
N SER A 55 3.81 17.64 -3.35
CA SER A 55 2.61 17.26 -4.07
C SER A 55 2.74 15.81 -4.50
N ALA A 56 1.91 14.98 -3.87
CA ALA A 56 1.37 13.73 -4.38
C ALA A 56 2.38 12.68 -4.86
N ASN A 57 2.81 11.83 -3.93
CA ASN A 57 2.77 10.38 -4.19
C ASN A 57 2.59 9.61 -2.86
N SER A 58 1.40 9.75 -2.27
CA SER A 58 0.92 8.90 -1.17
C SER A 58 0.42 7.56 -1.68
N VAL A 59 1.11 6.94 -2.64
CA VAL A 59 0.45 5.91 -3.46
C VAL A 59 0.60 4.51 -2.86
N TRP A 60 1.69 4.13 -2.19
CA TRP A 60 1.82 2.72 -1.78
C TRP A 60 2.64 2.45 -0.50
N LYS A 61 2.03 2.68 0.67
CA LYS A 61 2.64 2.40 1.99
C LYS A 61 2.36 1.00 2.57
N GLY A 62 1.76 0.08 1.81
CA GLY A 62 1.29 -1.20 2.33
C GLY A 62 2.36 -2.04 3.02
N LYS A 63 3.62 -1.99 2.56
CA LYS A 63 4.73 -2.76 3.13
C LYS A 63 5.35 -2.11 4.38
N GLU A 64 5.29 -0.78 4.49
CA GLU A 64 5.92 -0.06 5.61
C GLU A 64 5.23 -0.37 6.94
N TYR A 65 3.89 -0.44 6.97
CA TYR A 65 3.15 -0.56 8.23
C TYR A 65 3.48 -1.81 9.06
N LEU A 66 3.90 -2.91 8.42
CA LEU A 66 4.29 -4.14 9.10
C LEU A 66 5.75 -4.13 9.59
N ILE A 67 6.60 -3.33 8.95
CA ILE A 67 8.02 -3.20 9.29
C ILE A 67 8.19 -2.15 10.41
N LEU A 68 7.30 -1.18 10.49
CA LEU A 68 7.31 -0.14 11.51
C LEU A 68 7.28 -0.72 12.93
N SER A 69 8.02 -0.04 13.82
CA SER A 69 7.99 -0.33 15.25
C SER A 69 6.59 -0.09 15.83
N ASP A 70 6.31 -0.75 16.96
CA ASP A 70 5.03 -0.65 17.65
C ASP A 70 4.68 0.82 17.99
N GLU A 71 5.69 1.61 18.34
CA GLU A 71 5.53 3.02 18.69
C GLU A 71 5.14 3.89 17.49
N GLU A 72 5.79 3.68 16.34
CA GLU A 72 5.51 4.43 15.11
C GLU A 72 4.14 4.10 14.55
N LEU A 73 3.75 2.82 14.57
CA LEU A 73 2.43 2.39 14.14
C LEU A 73 1.35 2.98 15.06
N MET A 74 1.60 3.02 16.37
CA MET A 74 0.69 3.65 17.33
C MET A 74 0.50 5.15 17.10
N ARG A 75 1.53 5.88 16.65
CA ARG A 75 1.40 7.32 16.33
C ARG A 75 0.44 7.60 15.17
N GLN A 76 0.21 6.62 14.30
CA GLN A 76 -0.73 6.71 13.17
C GLN A 76 -2.14 6.21 13.52
N CYS A 77 -2.36 5.78 14.76
CA CYS A 77 -3.62 5.22 15.23
C CYS A 77 -4.33 6.16 16.22
N GLU A 78 -5.64 6.28 16.07
CA GLU A 78 -6.53 6.78 17.11
C GLU A 78 -6.79 5.65 18.12
N MET A 79 -6.60 5.93 19.41
CA MET A 79 -6.81 4.98 20.49
C MET A 79 -7.98 5.42 21.37
N ASP A 80 -9.03 4.60 21.40
CA ASP A 80 -10.19 4.78 22.25
C ASP A 80 -10.20 3.72 23.36
N THR A 81 -10.48 4.14 24.58
CA THR A 81 -10.65 3.25 25.73
C THR A 81 -12.11 3.21 26.14
N PHE A 82 -12.64 2.02 26.42
CA PHE A 82 -14.03 1.84 26.77
C PHE A 82 -14.23 0.72 27.80
N LYS A 83 -15.44 0.63 28.36
CA LYS A 83 -15.82 -0.44 29.27
C LYS A 83 -16.22 -1.68 28.47
N ALA A 84 -15.67 -2.83 28.86
CA ALA A 84 -16.06 -4.10 28.27
C ALA A 84 -17.56 -4.35 28.54
N SER A 85 -18.35 -4.51 27.48
CA SER A 85 -19.73 -5.00 27.59
C SER A 85 -19.73 -6.53 27.48
N GLY A 86 -20.57 -7.21 28.26
CA GLY A 86 -20.79 -8.65 28.16
C GLY A 86 -20.89 -9.38 29.52
N PRO A 87 -21.19 -10.69 29.50
CA PRO A 87 -21.27 -11.51 30.70
C PRO A 87 -19.90 -11.53 31.38
N GLY A 88 -19.81 -10.89 32.53
CA GLY A 88 -18.58 -10.70 33.29
C GLY A 88 -18.90 -10.23 34.71
N GLY A 89 -18.02 -10.53 35.66
CA GLY A 89 -18.19 -10.11 37.05
C GLY A 89 -18.07 -8.58 37.21
N GLN A 90 -18.50 -8.07 38.38
CA GLN A 90 -18.50 -6.62 38.69
C GLN A 90 -17.15 -5.93 38.38
N HIS A 91 -16.03 -6.62 38.59
CA HIS A 91 -14.70 -6.07 38.35
C HIS A 91 -14.38 -5.82 36.86
N ARG A 92 -14.92 -6.64 35.94
CA ARG A 92 -14.69 -6.48 34.49
C ARG A 92 -15.47 -5.30 33.91
N ASN A 93 -16.66 -5.01 34.44
CA ASN A 93 -17.56 -4.00 33.89
C ASN A 93 -17.31 -2.59 34.44
N LYS A 94 -16.58 -2.46 35.56
CA LYS A 94 -16.32 -1.17 36.21
C LYS A 94 -15.12 -0.42 35.61
N ARG A 95 -14.10 -1.12 35.11
CA ARG A 95 -12.85 -0.52 34.63
C ARG A 95 -12.86 -0.39 33.10
N GLU A 96 -12.38 0.75 32.61
CA GLU A 96 -12.15 1.03 31.18
C GLU A 96 -10.88 0.34 30.68
N SER A 97 -10.87 -0.99 30.71
CA SER A 97 -9.71 -1.78 30.27
C SER A 97 -9.75 -2.12 28.78
N ALA A 98 -10.91 -2.00 28.11
CA ALA A 98 -11.04 -2.34 26.69
C ALA A 98 -10.40 -1.27 25.81
N VAL A 99 -9.73 -1.68 24.74
CA VAL A 99 -9.02 -0.79 23.82
C VAL A 99 -9.51 -1.03 22.40
N ARG A 100 -9.82 0.07 21.71
CA ARG A 100 -10.08 0.12 20.27
C ARG A 100 -9.01 0.98 19.62
N LEU A 101 -8.44 0.47 18.54
CA LEU A 101 -7.45 1.16 17.73
C LEU A 101 -8.03 1.34 16.32
N LYS A 102 -7.90 2.55 15.78
CA LYS A 102 -8.28 2.88 14.42
C LYS A 102 -7.07 3.46 13.70
N HIS A 103 -6.61 2.78 12.66
CA HIS A 103 -5.52 3.28 11.83
C HIS A 103 -6.07 4.36 10.90
N ILE A 104 -5.65 5.61 11.12
CA ILE A 104 -6.20 6.78 10.42
C ILE A 104 -6.03 6.69 8.90
N PRO A 105 -4.83 6.37 8.35
CA PRO A 105 -4.63 6.45 6.91
C PRO A 105 -5.32 5.30 6.14
N THR A 106 -5.62 4.16 6.77
CA THR A 106 -6.32 3.04 6.10
C THR A 106 -7.78 2.88 6.53
N GLY A 107 -8.21 3.55 7.60
CA GLY A 107 -9.55 3.42 8.18
C GLY A 107 -9.82 2.06 8.86
N ILE A 108 -8.81 1.20 8.99
CA ILE A 108 -8.99 -0.15 9.58
C ILE A 108 -9.03 -0.06 11.10
N THR A 109 -10.02 -0.70 11.69
CA THR A 109 -10.23 -0.73 13.15
C THR A 109 -9.97 -2.12 13.72
N ALA A 110 -9.32 -2.19 14.87
CA ALA A 110 -9.14 -3.41 15.66
C ALA A 110 -9.47 -3.14 17.13
N GLN A 111 -9.96 -4.15 17.84
CA GLN A 111 -10.30 -4.03 19.26
C GLN A 111 -9.89 -5.28 20.06
N ALA A 112 -9.57 -5.07 21.33
CA ALA A 112 -9.23 -6.13 22.27
C ALA A 112 -9.85 -5.86 23.65
N VAL A 113 -10.44 -6.90 24.24
CA VAL A 113 -11.28 -6.84 25.46
C VAL A 113 -10.99 -8.03 26.39
N GLU A 114 -9.93 -8.78 26.13
CA GLU A 114 -9.70 -10.10 26.72
C GLU A 114 -9.09 -10.01 28.12
N ASP A 115 -8.14 -9.10 28.29
CA ASP A 115 -7.42 -8.93 29.54
C ASP A 115 -8.06 -7.86 30.43
N ARG A 116 -7.83 -8.00 31.75
CA ARG A 116 -8.14 -6.96 32.74
C ARG A 116 -7.19 -5.75 32.70
N SER A 117 -6.06 -5.90 32.00
CA SER A 117 -5.02 -4.86 31.88
C SER A 117 -5.14 -4.15 30.54
N GLN A 118 -5.26 -2.83 30.59
CA GLN A 118 -5.30 -1.97 29.40
C GLN A 118 -4.05 -2.14 28.52
N HIS A 119 -2.86 -2.27 29.14
CA HIS A 119 -1.60 -2.42 28.41
C HIS A 119 -1.56 -3.72 27.60
N LYS A 120 -2.06 -4.81 28.18
CA LYS A 120 -2.17 -6.10 27.47
C LYS A 120 -3.17 -6.01 26.33
N ASN A 121 -4.34 -5.41 26.57
CA ASN A 121 -5.32 -5.18 25.51
C ASN A 121 -4.77 -4.27 24.40
N ARG A 122 -3.95 -3.27 24.72
CA ARG A 122 -3.28 -2.42 23.73
C ARG A 122 -2.35 -3.24 22.82
N ALA A 123 -1.51 -4.09 23.41
CA ALA A 123 -0.61 -4.97 22.65
C ALA A 123 -1.40 -5.97 21.78
N SER A 124 -2.45 -6.59 22.33
CA SER A 124 -3.32 -7.50 21.57
C SER A 124 -4.08 -6.79 20.45
N ALA A 125 -4.57 -5.58 20.68
CA ALA A 125 -5.24 -4.77 19.67
C ALA A 125 -4.27 -4.39 18.53
N LEU A 126 -3.02 -4.05 18.85
CA LEU A 126 -1.97 -3.79 17.87
C LEU A 126 -1.63 -5.02 17.02
N ALA A 127 -1.47 -6.19 17.63
CA ALA A 127 -1.22 -7.43 16.91
C ALA A 127 -2.35 -7.75 15.93
N ARG A 128 -3.61 -7.58 16.37
CA ARG A 128 -4.79 -7.73 15.50
C ARG A 128 -4.82 -6.71 14.38
N LEU A 129 -4.48 -5.46 14.68
CA LEU A 129 -4.42 -4.39 13.68
C LEU A 129 -3.41 -4.73 12.59
N ARG A 130 -2.21 -5.19 12.96
CA ARG A 130 -1.19 -5.64 12.00
C ARG A 130 -1.69 -6.78 11.12
N ALA A 131 -2.37 -7.78 11.69
CA ALA A 131 -2.96 -8.87 10.91
C ALA A 131 -4.02 -8.36 9.92
N GLN A 132 -4.89 -7.44 10.35
CA GLN A 132 -5.90 -6.84 9.48
C GLN A 132 -5.27 -5.97 8.38
N LEU A 133 -4.20 -5.24 8.68
CA LEU A 133 -3.45 -4.45 7.70
C LEU A 133 -2.85 -5.36 6.63
N ALA A 134 -2.19 -6.46 7.01
CA ALA A 134 -1.62 -7.45 6.09
C ALA A 134 -2.67 -8.07 5.14
N LEU A 135 -3.91 -8.22 5.61
CA LEU A 135 -5.01 -8.84 4.89
C LEU A 135 -5.84 -7.88 4.02
N LYS A 136 -5.82 -6.58 4.30
CA LYS A 136 -6.69 -5.61 3.61
C LYS A 136 -5.92 -4.56 2.81
N VAL A 137 -4.73 -4.19 3.25
CA VAL A 137 -3.91 -3.18 2.56
C VAL A 137 -3.12 -3.89 1.47
N ARG A 138 -3.29 -3.43 0.24
CA ARG A 138 -2.66 -4.02 -0.95
C ARG A 138 -1.74 -3.02 -1.62
N ASN A 139 -0.66 -3.56 -2.17
CA ASN A 139 0.24 -2.84 -3.06
C ASN A 139 0.42 -3.66 -4.34
N PRO A 140 0.01 -3.18 -5.53
CA PRO A 140 0.34 -3.84 -6.77
C PRO A 140 1.84 -3.86 -6.88
N VAL A 141 2.32 -5.02 -7.30
CA VAL A 141 3.73 -5.27 -7.49
C VAL A 141 3.99 -5.28 -8.99
N ASP A 142 5.06 -4.61 -9.40
CA ASP A 142 5.52 -4.65 -10.77
C ASP A 142 6.07 -6.04 -11.08
N LEU A 143 5.46 -6.71 -12.05
CA LEU A 143 5.72 -8.12 -12.38
C LEU A 143 7.08 -8.37 -13.04
N GLU A 144 7.65 -7.35 -13.68
CA GLU A 144 8.86 -7.49 -14.50
C GLU A 144 10.14 -7.66 -13.65
N ASP A 145 10.22 -6.96 -12.52
CA ASP A 145 11.38 -7.01 -11.60
C ASP A 145 11.07 -7.72 -10.27
N TYR A 146 9.99 -8.50 -10.23
CA TYR A 146 9.51 -9.07 -8.98
C TYR A 146 10.47 -10.13 -8.41
N SER A 147 11.23 -9.75 -7.39
CA SER A 147 11.96 -10.67 -6.52
C SER A 147 11.10 -11.00 -5.29
N PRO A 148 10.75 -12.27 -5.04
CA PRO A 148 9.92 -12.63 -3.91
C PRO A 148 10.66 -12.32 -2.60
N PRO A 149 10.02 -11.61 -1.65
CA PRO A 149 10.67 -11.22 -0.41
C PRO A 149 10.99 -12.46 0.45
N PRO A 150 12.05 -12.40 1.27
CA PRO A 150 12.52 -13.55 2.04
C PRO A 150 11.47 -14.07 3.04
N GLU A 151 10.54 -13.23 3.50
CA GLU A 151 9.43 -13.64 4.37
C GLU A 151 8.46 -14.56 3.63
N LEU A 152 8.17 -14.28 2.35
CA LEU A 152 7.31 -15.13 1.52
C LEU A 152 7.94 -16.51 1.40
N LEU A 153 9.24 -16.59 1.07
CA LEU A 153 9.98 -17.85 0.91
C LEU A 153 10.02 -18.73 2.17
N GLN A 154 9.97 -18.10 3.36
CA GLN A 154 9.95 -18.82 4.64
C GLN A 154 8.58 -19.43 4.97
N ILE A 155 7.49 -18.90 4.41
CA ILE A 155 6.13 -19.42 4.58
C ILE A 155 5.84 -20.56 3.61
N LEU A 156 6.52 -20.58 2.46
CA LEU A 156 6.33 -21.63 1.46
C LEU A 156 6.75 -23.01 1.99
N PRO A 157 6.10 -24.08 1.53
CA PRO A 157 6.52 -25.44 1.83
C PRO A 157 7.95 -25.69 1.31
N LEU A 158 8.70 -26.52 2.05
CA LEU A 158 10.12 -26.86 1.82
C LEU A 158 10.45 -27.38 0.40
N LYS A 159 9.44 -27.83 -0.35
CA LYS A 159 9.58 -28.38 -1.72
C LYS A 159 9.52 -27.33 -2.84
N SER A 160 9.60 -26.04 -2.54
CA SER A 160 9.57 -24.96 -3.54
C SER A 160 10.89 -24.89 -4.33
N THR A 161 10.81 -24.79 -5.65
CA THR A 161 11.98 -24.71 -6.55
C THR A 161 12.80 -23.44 -6.33
N ILE A 162 12.19 -22.39 -5.80
CA ILE A 162 12.80 -21.06 -5.60
C ILE A 162 13.45 -20.91 -4.22
N ARG A 163 13.34 -21.90 -3.32
CA ARG A 163 13.92 -21.79 -1.99
C ARG A 163 15.44 -22.02 -2.06
N PRO A 164 16.30 -21.00 -1.86
CA PRO A 164 17.73 -21.24 -1.78
C PRO A 164 18.04 -22.12 -0.55
N PRO A 165 19.09 -22.95 -0.60
CA PRO A 165 19.43 -23.90 0.47
C PRO A 165 19.77 -23.25 1.84
N GLY A 166 19.78 -21.91 1.93
CA GLY A 166 19.97 -21.14 3.17
C GLY A 166 18.71 -20.46 3.73
N CYS A 167 17.54 -20.65 3.12
CA CYS A 167 16.29 -20.09 3.68
C CYS A 167 15.93 -20.88 4.95
N GLY A 168 15.70 -20.20 6.09
CA GLY A 168 15.51 -20.79 7.43
C GLY A 168 14.35 -21.79 7.56
N PRO A 169 13.93 -22.22 8.75
CA PRO A 169 12.83 -23.18 8.91
C PRO A 169 11.49 -22.65 8.35
N GLN A 170 10.55 -23.55 8.02
CA GLN A 170 9.20 -23.16 7.59
C GLN A 170 8.48 -22.44 8.73
N ILE A 171 7.89 -21.29 8.41
CA ILE A 171 7.23 -20.43 9.39
C ILE A 171 5.73 -20.72 9.46
N GLY A 172 5.24 -20.93 10.68
CA GLY A 172 3.81 -21.08 10.96
C GLY A 172 3.10 -19.78 11.36
N PRO A 173 1.77 -19.82 11.57
CA PRO A 173 0.93 -18.64 11.79
C PRO A 173 1.26 -17.84 13.07
N ASN A 174 1.92 -18.48 14.04
CA ASN A 174 2.29 -17.86 15.32
C ASN A 174 3.58 -17.01 15.26
N ASN A 175 4.22 -16.88 14.11
CA ASN A 175 5.45 -16.10 13.95
C ASN A 175 5.14 -14.70 13.38
N SER A 176 5.83 -13.67 13.88
CA SER A 176 5.67 -12.30 13.37
C SER A 176 6.02 -12.15 11.89
N LYS A 177 6.95 -12.96 11.37
CA LYS A 177 7.37 -12.99 9.96
C LYS A 177 6.32 -13.63 9.04
N PHE A 178 5.29 -14.26 9.59
CA PHE A 178 4.20 -14.85 8.80
C PHE A 178 3.35 -13.76 8.14
N LEU A 179 3.05 -12.66 8.84
CA LEU A 179 2.19 -11.60 8.32
C LEU A 179 2.76 -10.93 7.04
N PRO A 180 4.04 -10.51 7.00
CA PRO A 180 4.61 -9.91 5.79
C PRO A 180 4.63 -10.86 4.60
N GLY A 181 4.92 -12.15 4.80
CA GLY A 181 4.93 -13.11 3.70
C GLY A 181 3.52 -13.45 3.19
N MET A 182 2.50 -13.50 4.06
CA MET A 182 1.09 -13.57 3.64
C MET A 182 0.70 -12.36 2.78
N GLN A 183 1.09 -11.16 3.21
CA GLN A 183 0.80 -9.94 2.47
C GLN A 183 1.43 -10.00 1.09
N ALA A 184 2.71 -10.37 0.99
CA ALA A 184 3.40 -10.49 -0.29
C ALA A 184 2.73 -11.52 -1.22
N LEU A 185 2.26 -12.65 -0.67
CA LEU A 185 1.49 -13.64 -1.43
C LEU A 185 0.17 -13.05 -1.96
N LEU A 186 -0.57 -12.33 -1.11
CA LEU A 186 -1.85 -11.73 -1.49
C LEU A 186 -1.69 -10.57 -2.48
N ASP A 187 -0.62 -9.80 -2.36
CA ASP A 187 -0.24 -8.75 -3.33
C ASP A 187 0.01 -9.38 -4.71
N LEU A 188 0.72 -10.52 -4.79
CA LEU A 188 0.88 -11.27 -6.04
C LEU A 188 -0.44 -11.77 -6.60
N ILE A 189 -1.27 -12.40 -5.77
CA ILE A 189 -2.58 -12.89 -6.19
C ILE A 189 -3.43 -11.73 -6.72
N TYR A 190 -3.37 -10.56 -6.07
CA TYR A 190 -4.07 -9.37 -6.52
C TYR A 190 -3.56 -8.86 -7.88
N THR A 191 -2.24 -8.82 -8.09
CA THR A 191 -1.63 -8.41 -9.38
C THR A 191 -1.98 -9.34 -10.53
N LEU A 192 -2.15 -10.64 -10.24
CA LEU A 192 -2.49 -11.68 -11.21
C LEU A 192 -4.00 -11.91 -11.31
N ASP A 193 -4.78 -10.88 -10.97
CA ASP A 193 -6.25 -10.86 -11.03
C ASP A 193 -6.94 -12.01 -10.30
N GLY A 194 -6.31 -12.57 -9.25
CA GLY A 194 -6.83 -13.69 -8.47
C GLY A 194 -6.50 -15.09 -9.03
N SER A 195 -5.66 -15.18 -10.06
CA SER A 195 -5.25 -16.45 -10.68
C SER A 195 -4.21 -17.18 -9.84
N ILE A 196 -4.60 -18.34 -9.30
CA ILE A 196 -3.71 -19.19 -8.47
C ILE A 196 -2.67 -19.87 -9.36
N SER A 197 -3.05 -20.22 -10.59
CA SER A 197 -2.16 -20.90 -11.53
C SER A 197 -0.98 -20.02 -11.90
N ASP A 198 -1.23 -18.75 -12.19
CA ASP A 198 -0.16 -17.83 -12.56
C ASP A 198 0.69 -17.50 -11.33
N THR A 199 0.05 -17.28 -10.17
CA THR A 199 0.77 -17.07 -8.90
C THR A 199 1.73 -18.23 -8.61
N ALA A 200 1.30 -19.46 -8.85
CA ALA A 200 2.12 -20.65 -8.63
C ALA A 200 3.34 -20.71 -9.56
N LYS A 201 3.23 -20.24 -10.82
CA LYS A 201 4.36 -20.16 -11.76
C LYS A 201 5.43 -19.19 -11.24
N TYR A 202 5.02 -18.00 -10.80
CA TYR A 202 5.95 -16.99 -10.27
C TYR A 202 6.65 -17.43 -8.99
N ILE A 203 5.96 -18.19 -8.14
CA ILE A 203 6.50 -18.68 -6.86
C ILE A 203 7.24 -20.03 -7.03
N GLY A 204 7.18 -20.64 -8.22
CA GLY A 204 7.81 -21.94 -8.50
C GLY A 204 7.22 -23.06 -7.64
N LEU A 205 5.90 -23.05 -7.48
CA LEU A 205 5.12 -24.06 -6.75
C LEU A 205 4.10 -24.73 -7.67
N THR A 206 3.60 -25.89 -7.24
CA THR A 206 2.42 -26.48 -7.88
C THR A 206 1.17 -25.73 -7.45
N THR A 207 0.19 -25.63 -8.35
CA THR A 207 -1.11 -24.99 -8.07
C THR A 207 -1.80 -25.59 -6.83
N GLY A 208 -1.70 -26.91 -6.66
CA GLY A 208 -2.21 -27.61 -5.49
C GLY A 208 -1.49 -27.25 -4.18
N ALA A 209 -0.18 -26.99 -4.22
CA ALA A 209 0.56 -26.53 -3.04
C ALA A 209 0.11 -25.13 -2.60
N VAL A 210 -0.05 -24.21 -3.56
CA VAL A 210 -0.57 -22.86 -3.28
C VAL A 210 -2.00 -22.92 -2.76
N SER A 211 -2.85 -23.75 -3.36
CA SER A 211 -4.23 -23.93 -2.87
C SER A 211 -4.28 -24.47 -1.44
N ARG A 212 -3.48 -25.49 -1.10
CA ARG A 212 -3.42 -26.01 0.27
C ARG A 212 -2.93 -24.97 1.27
N LEU A 213 -1.95 -24.15 0.87
CA LEU A 213 -1.45 -23.05 1.71
C LEU A 213 -2.56 -22.04 2.00
N ILE A 214 -3.32 -21.62 0.98
CA ILE A 214 -4.44 -20.69 1.13
C ILE A 214 -5.56 -21.30 2.00
N LEU A 215 -5.86 -22.59 1.84
CA LEU A 215 -6.91 -23.29 2.59
C LEU A 215 -6.50 -23.61 4.04
N SER A 216 -5.22 -23.49 4.39
CA SER A 216 -4.72 -23.76 5.75
C SER A 216 -5.16 -22.70 6.75
N ASP A 217 -5.32 -21.45 6.30
CA ASP A 217 -5.76 -20.33 7.12
C ASP A 217 -7.05 -19.71 6.58
N ASP A 218 -8.09 -19.67 7.42
CA ASP A 218 -9.40 -19.15 7.01
C ASP A 218 -9.35 -17.67 6.62
N SER A 219 -8.53 -16.87 7.30
CA SER A 219 -8.33 -15.46 6.97
C SER A 219 -7.67 -15.25 5.60
N LEU A 220 -6.74 -16.13 5.20
CA LEU A 220 -6.16 -16.11 3.84
C LEU A 220 -7.18 -16.52 2.81
N ARG A 221 -7.89 -17.62 3.06
CA ARG A 221 -8.93 -18.12 2.18
C ARG A 221 -9.99 -17.06 1.90
N MET A 222 -10.47 -16.39 2.95
CA MET A 222 -11.44 -15.29 2.83
C MET A 222 -10.86 -14.14 1.99
N ALA A 223 -9.66 -13.64 2.29
CA ALA A 223 -9.05 -12.54 1.54
C ALA A 223 -8.83 -12.88 0.06
N VAL A 224 -8.39 -14.11 -0.26
CA VAL A 224 -8.26 -14.58 -1.65
C VAL A 224 -9.62 -14.70 -2.31
N ASN A 225 -10.62 -15.22 -1.60
CA ASN A 225 -11.97 -15.33 -2.14
C ASN A 225 -12.58 -13.96 -2.43
N ASP A 226 -12.35 -12.95 -1.59
CA ASP A 226 -12.77 -11.57 -1.85
C ASP A 226 -12.13 -11.03 -3.13
N ILE A 227 -10.83 -11.25 -3.34
CA ILE A 227 -10.13 -10.86 -4.58
C ILE A 227 -10.74 -11.61 -5.78
N ARG A 228 -10.94 -12.92 -5.66
CA ARG A 228 -11.51 -13.74 -6.76
C ARG A 228 -12.94 -13.31 -7.10
N ILE A 229 -13.78 -13.05 -6.10
CA ILE A 229 -15.16 -12.56 -6.28
C ILE A 229 -15.14 -11.18 -6.95
N SER A 230 -14.25 -10.27 -6.52
CA SER A 230 -14.11 -8.95 -7.14
C SER A 230 -13.74 -9.00 -8.63
N LYS A 231 -13.07 -10.09 -9.05
CA LYS A 231 -12.66 -10.34 -10.44
C LYS A 231 -13.62 -11.29 -11.18
N GLY A 232 -14.76 -11.66 -10.58
CA GLY A 232 -15.78 -12.52 -11.19
C GLY A 232 -15.45 -14.02 -11.22
N MET A 233 -14.44 -14.46 -10.46
CA MET A 233 -14.06 -15.87 -10.35
C MET A 233 -14.79 -16.59 -9.21
N LYS A 234 -14.90 -17.92 -9.36
CA LYS A 234 -15.46 -18.79 -8.31
C LYS A 234 -14.55 -18.81 -7.08
N PRO A 235 -15.12 -18.74 -5.85
CA PRO A 235 -14.37 -18.85 -4.62
C PRO A 235 -13.80 -20.27 -4.44
N LEU A 236 -12.68 -20.36 -3.73
CA LEU A 236 -12.06 -21.61 -3.30
C LEU A 236 -12.87 -22.20 -2.14
N LYS A 237 -13.04 -23.53 -2.19
CA LYS A 237 -13.73 -24.32 -1.19
C LYS A 237 -12.72 -25.11 -0.37
#